data_AF-A0A673LU54-F1
#
_entry.id   AF-A0A673LU54-F1
#
_cell.length_a   1.000
_cell.length_b   1.000
_cell.length_c   1.000
_cell.angle_alpha   90.00
_cell.angle_beta   90.00
_cell.angle_gamma   90.00
#
_symmetry.space_group_name_H-M   'P 1'
#
loop_
_entity.id
_entity.type
_entity.pdbx_description
1 polymer ?
#
loop_
_entity_poly.entity_id
_entity_poly.type
_entity_poly.pdbx_seq_one_letter_code
_entity_poly.pdbx_strand_id
1 'polypeptide(L)'
;MQQRLLKSEVRRLERNQEREKSVANLEYLKNVLLQFIFLRSGNERQALLPVIHTMLQLSPEEKSKLAAIAQGAFTSAILPSKTKSLIA
;
A
#
# COMPACT_ATOMS: atom_id res chain seq x y z
N MET A 1 -8.07 17.32 44.46
CA MET A 1 -8.38 15.94 44.05
C MET A 1 -8.96 15.88 42.62
N GLN A 2 -9.96 16.69 42.27
CA GLN A 2 -10.63 16.69 40.96
C GLN A 2 -9.71 16.97 39.75
N GLN A 3 -8.76 17.91 39.84
CA GLN A 3 -7.82 18.22 38.75
C GLN A 3 -6.94 17.04 38.31
N ARG A 4 -6.64 16.09 39.21
CA ARG A 4 -5.79 14.93 38.89
C ARG A 4 -6.55 13.88 38.09
N LEU A 5 -7.83 13.68 38.40
CA LEU A 5 -8.73 12.76 37.68
C LEU A 5 -8.98 13.26 36.25
N LEU A 6 -9.16 14.57 36.07
CA LEU A 6 -9.32 15.17 34.75
C LEU A 6 -8.07 14.97 33.88
N LYS A 7 -6.87 15.18 34.45
CA LYS A 7 -5.60 14.97 33.74
C LYS A 7 -5.32 13.50 33.39
N SER A 8 -5.84 12.54 34.16
CA SER A 8 -5.75 11.12 33.79
C SER A 8 -6.74 10.74 32.70
N GLU A 9 -7.93 11.33 32.72
CA GLU A 9 -8.95 11.07 31.71
C GLU A 9 -8.55 11.63 30.34
N VAL A 10 -8.01 12.86 30.29
CA VAL A 10 -7.45 13.46 29.06
C VAL A 10 -6.38 12.56 28.44
N ARG A 11 -5.41 12.09 29.25
CA ARG A 11 -4.36 11.18 28.77
C ARG A 11 -4.89 9.83 28.30
N ARG A 12 -6.00 9.35 28.86
CA ARG A 12 -6.67 8.12 28.43
C ARG A 12 -7.37 8.32 27.09
N LEU A 13 -8.07 9.44 26.93
CA LEU A 13 -8.75 9.83 25.69
C LEU A 13 -7.75 10.03 24.54
N GLU A 14 -6.61 10.67 24.79
CA GLU A 14 -5.55 10.86 23.79
C GLU A 14 -5.03 9.52 23.23
N ARG A 15 -4.72 8.56 24.11
CA ARG A 15 -4.27 7.22 23.69
C ARG A 15 -5.35 6.44 22.93
N ASN A 16 -6.61 6.57 23.35
CA ASN A 16 -7.71 5.93 22.63
C ASN A 16 -7.88 6.56 21.24
N GLN A 17 -7.74 7.87 21.11
CA GLN A 17 -7.81 8.57 19.84
C GLN A 17 -6.62 8.22 18.93
N GLU A 18 -5.42 8.03 19.47
CA GLU A 18 -4.27 7.49 18.71
C GLU A 18 -4.52 6.07 18.22
N ARG A 19 -5.13 5.21 19.04
CA ARG A 19 -5.53 3.85 18.66
C ARG A 19 -6.59 3.87 17.56
N GLU A 20 -7.62 4.69 17.69
CA GLU A 20 -8.67 4.86 16.68
C GLU A 20 -8.10 5.41 15.36
N LYS A 21 -7.22 6.41 15.41
CA LYS A 21 -6.50 6.91 14.23
C LYS A 21 -5.66 5.81 13.58
N SER A 22 -4.97 5.00 14.37
CA SER A 22 -4.16 3.89 13.87
C SER A 22 -5.03 2.82 13.19
N VAL A 23 -6.19 2.49 13.77
CA VAL A 23 -7.15 1.54 13.20
C VAL A 23 -7.75 2.08 11.89
N ALA A 24 -8.15 3.36 11.87
CA ALA A 24 -8.68 4.01 10.67
C ALA A 24 -7.64 4.06 9.54
N ASN A 25 -6.37 4.32 9.87
CA ASN A 25 -5.28 4.30 8.89
C ASN A 25 -5.06 2.90 8.28
N LEU A 26 -5.16 1.84 9.10
CA LEU A 26 -5.04 0.46 8.61
C LEU A 26 -6.21 0.05 7.72
N GLU A 27 -7.44 0.47 8.06
CA GLU A 27 -8.60 0.24 7.20
C GLU A 27 -8.49 0.98 5.87
N TYR A 28 -8.02 2.22 5.89
CA TYR A 28 -7.74 2.97 4.67
C TYR A 28 -6.67 2.27 3.82
N LEU A 29 -5.56 1.84 4.42
CA LEU A 29 -4.51 1.09 3.74
C LEU A 29 -5.05 -0.21 3.13
N LYS A 30 -5.88 -0.96 3.86
CA LYS A 30 -6.58 -2.16 3.34
C LYS A 30 -7.36 -1.83 2.08
N ASN A 31 -8.17 -0.77 2.11
CA ASN A 31 -9.00 -0.37 0.96
C ASN A 31 -8.14 0.03 -0.25
N VAL A 32 -7.05 0.77 -0.03
CA VAL A 32 -6.11 1.15 -1.09
C VAL A 32 -5.41 -0.07 -1.68
N LEU A 33 -4.96 -1.02 -0.86
CA LEU A 33 -4.34 -2.25 -1.33
C LEU A 33 -5.32 -3.14 -2.11
N LEU A 34 -6.57 -3.27 -1.64
CA LEU A 34 -7.60 -4.00 -2.38
C LEU A 34 -7.85 -3.36 -3.74
N GLN A 35 -8.01 -2.03 -3.79
CA GLN A 35 -8.13 -1.31 -5.07
C GLN A 35 -6.91 -1.57 -5.97
N PHE A 36 -5.69 -1.50 -5.43
CA PHE A 36 -4.48 -1.76 -6.20
C PHE A 36 -4.41 -3.19 -6.75
N ILE A 37 -4.92 -4.19 -6.05
CA ILE A 37 -4.93 -5.60 -6.50
C ILE A 37 -6.02 -5.82 -7.57
N PHE A 38 -7.21 -5.24 -7.39
CA PHE A 38 -8.36 -5.45 -8.28
C PHE A 38 -8.35 -4.56 -9.53
N LEU A 39 -7.74 -3.37 -9.47
CA LEU A 39 -7.60 -2.48 -10.62
C LEU A 39 -6.71 -3.13 -11.68
N ARG A 40 -7.17 -3.09 -12.94
CA ARG A 40 -6.34 -3.47 -14.08
C ARG A 40 -5.17 -2.51 -14.23
N SER A 41 -4.09 -2.97 -14.84
CA SER A 41 -2.90 -2.16 -15.16
C SER A 41 -3.31 -0.84 -15.82
N GLY A 42 -2.79 0.30 -15.34
CA GLY A 42 -3.19 1.60 -15.85
C GLY A 42 -2.94 2.77 -14.89
N ASN A 43 -3.37 3.96 -15.30
CA ASN A 43 -3.13 5.22 -14.58
C ASN A 43 -3.74 5.21 -13.16
N GLU A 44 -4.90 4.59 -12.98
CA GLU A 44 -5.56 4.48 -11.68
C GLU A 44 -4.73 3.64 -10.70
N ARG A 45 -4.15 2.54 -11.16
CA ARG A 45 -3.27 1.69 -10.36
C ARG A 45 -1.97 2.40 -9.99
N GLN A 46 -1.46 3.26 -10.89
CA GLN A 46 -0.29 4.09 -10.60
C GLN A 46 -0.58 5.21 -9.61
N ALA A 47 -1.78 5.80 -9.64
CA ALA A 47 -2.19 6.84 -8.70
C ALA A 47 -2.24 6.36 -7.23
N LEU A 48 -2.37 5.05 -7.00
CA LEU A 48 -2.35 4.46 -5.66
C LEU A 48 -0.92 4.24 -5.11
N LEU A 49 0.12 4.24 -5.96
CA LEU A 49 1.51 4.00 -5.54
C LEU A 49 2.00 5.01 -4.49
N PRO A 50 1.81 6.34 -4.64
CA PRO A 50 2.25 7.30 -3.64
C PRO A 50 1.56 7.10 -2.29
N VAL A 51 0.28 6.71 -2.31
CA VAL A 51 -0.51 6.45 -1.10
C VAL A 51 0.03 5.24 -0.36
N ILE A 52 0.24 4.13 -1.07
CA ILE A 52 0.85 2.91 -0.51
C ILE A 52 2.26 3.20 0.01
N HIS A 53 3.08 3.93 -0.76
CA HIS A 53 4.44 4.32 -0.36
C HIS A 53 4.45 5.14 0.92
N THR A 54 3.53 6.10 1.07
CA THR A 54 3.46 6.97 2.25
C THR A 54 2.99 6.19 3.48
N MET A 55 1.99 5.30 3.31
CA MET A 55 1.42 4.52 4.40
C MET A 55 2.32 3.37 4.88
N LEU A 56 3.05 2.72 3.97
CA LEU A 56 3.95 1.61 4.29
C LEU A 56 5.43 2.03 4.39
N GLN A 57 5.75 3.29 4.13
CA GLN A 57 7.13 3.81 4.07
C GLN A 57 8.06 2.94 3.21
N LEU A 58 7.58 2.58 2.01
CA LEU A 58 8.30 1.68 1.11
C LEU A 58 9.69 2.22 0.74
N SER A 59 10.65 1.33 0.65
CA SER A 59 11.97 1.64 0.07
C SER A 59 11.84 1.99 -1.43
N PRO A 60 12.85 2.68 -2.01
CA PRO A 60 12.88 2.96 -3.45
C PRO A 60 12.77 1.71 -4.32
N GLU A 61 13.37 0.60 -3.87
CA GLU A 61 13.35 -0.69 -4.56
C GLU A 61 11.94 -1.30 -4.58
N GLU A 62 11.24 -1.30 -3.45
CA GLU A 62 9.86 -1.79 -3.35
C GLU A 62 8.90 -0.93 -4.16
N LYS A 63 9.07 0.40 -4.12
CA LYS A 63 8.30 1.33 -4.94
C LYS A 63 8.47 1.05 -6.43
N SER A 64 9.71 0.78 -6.87
CA SER A 64 10.00 0.46 -8.27
C SER A 64 9.36 -0.87 -8.71
N LYS A 65 9.42 -1.90 -7.87
CA LYS A 65 8.73 -3.19 -8.09
C LYS A 65 7.22 -3.01 -8.25
N LEU A 66 6.59 -2.25 -7.36
CA LEU A 66 5.15 -1.96 -7.43
C LEU A 66 4.79 -1.12 -8.65
N ALA A 67 5.65 -0.17 -9.06
CA ALA A 67 5.45 0.62 -10.27
C ALA A 67 5.48 -0.24 -11.54
N ALA A 68 6.41 -1.20 -11.63
CA ALA A 68 6.46 -2.17 -12.72
C ALA A 68 5.20 -3.05 -12.78
N ILE A 69 4.68 -3.48 -11.62
CA ILE A 69 3.41 -4.21 -11.52
C ILE A 69 2.22 -3.34 -11.96
N ALA A 70 2.21 -2.07 -11.57
CA ALA A 70 1.16 -1.11 -11.96
C ALA A 70 1.12 -0.86 -13.47
N GLN A 71 2.29 -0.89 -14.11
CA GLN A 71 2.45 -0.79 -15.57
C GLN A 71 2.17 -2.11 -16.31
N GLY A 72 1.94 -3.22 -15.59
CA GLY A 72 1.64 -4.52 -16.19
C GLY A 72 2.87 -5.32 -16.64
N ALA A 73 4.08 -4.92 -16.24
CA ALA A 73 5.33 -5.58 -16.63
C ALA A 73 5.58 -6.95 -15.95
N PHE A 74 4.66 -7.42 -15.09
CA PHE A 74 4.79 -8.73 -14.42
C PHE A 74 4.64 -9.92 -15.39
N THR A 75 4.06 -9.70 -16.58
CA THR A 75 3.72 -10.78 -17.52
C THR A 75 4.81 -11.12 -18.54
N SER A 76 5.89 -10.34 -18.67
CA SER A 76 6.94 -10.65 -19.67
C SER A 76 8.01 -11.62 -19.17
N ALA A 77 8.12 -11.85 -17.85
CA ALA A 77 9.20 -12.67 -17.27
C ALA A 77 8.82 -14.15 -17.06
N ILE A 78 7.56 -14.56 -17.25
CA ILE A 78 7.09 -15.94 -16.92
C ILE A 78 6.89 -16.81 -18.18
N LEU A 79 7.10 -16.31 -19.39
CA LEU A 79 7.17 -17.16 -20.59
C LEU A 79 8.64 -17.45 -20.93
N PRO A 80 9.13 -18.70 -20.75
CA PRO A 80 10.40 -19.09 -21.34
C PRO A 80 10.23 -19.03 -22.85
N SER A 81 11.18 -18.39 -23.51
CA SER A 81 11.35 -18.31 -24.95
C SER A 81 11.38 -19.72 -25.56
N LYS A 82 10.22 -20.30 -25.86
CA LYS A 82 10.04 -21.38 -26.82
C LYS A 82 9.61 -20.68 -28.12
N THR A 83 10.23 -20.84 -29.28
CA THR A 83 10.98 -22.00 -29.77
C THR A 83 11.67 -21.63 -31.09
N LYS A 84 12.92 -22.07 -31.24
CA LYS A 84 13.56 -22.64 -32.44
C LYS A 84 13.54 -21.85 -33.78
N SER A 85 14.75 -21.42 -34.14
CA SER A 85 15.43 -21.79 -35.39
C SER A 85 14.65 -22.73 -36.33
N LEU A 86 14.43 -22.25 -37.55
CA LEU A 86 14.34 -23.04 -38.78
C LEU A 86 14.79 -22.05 -39.89
N ILE A 87 16.08 -21.94 -40.21
CA ILE A 87 16.77 -22.75 -41.24
C ILE A 87 15.85 -23.69 -42.03
N ALA A 88 15.31 -23.16 -43.13
CA ALA A 88 15.29 -23.77 -44.46
C ALA A 88 14.95 -22.69 -45.49
#